data_AF-J9F6Q5-F1
#
_entry.id   AF-J9F6Q5-F1
#
_cell.length_a   1.000
_cell.length_b   1.000
_cell.length_c   1.000
_cell.angle_alpha   90.00
_cell.angle_beta   90.00
_cell.angle_gamma   90.00
#
_symmetry.space_group_name_H-M   'P 1'
#
loop_
_entity.id
_entity.type
_entity.pdbx_description
1 polymer ?
#
loop_
_entity_poly.entity_id
_entity_poly.type
_entity_poly.pdbx_seq_one_letter_code
_entity_poly.pdbx_strand_id
1 'polypeptide(L)'
;KQFDSLKFEVDQYQHDLGSRSTTIIINKMDLALVDLDKDAVRQQFLGYSVFFISAKFGTGIEELLVHLREQYDHANSVITQQLQEL
;
A
#
# COMPACT_ATOMS: atom_id res chain seq x y z
N LYS A 1 -6.09 14.67 -3.64
CA LYS A 1 -6.42 14.83 -5.08
C LYS A 1 -6.06 13.60 -5.90
N GLN A 2 -4.78 13.28 -6.14
CA GLN A 2 -4.42 12.09 -6.94
C GLN A 2 -4.89 10.76 -6.32
N PHE A 3 -4.67 10.59 -5.01
CA PHE A 3 -5.15 9.41 -4.28
C PHE A 3 -6.67 9.25 -4.36
N ASP A 4 -7.42 10.32 -4.08
CA ASP A 4 -8.90 10.28 -4.08
C ASP A 4 -9.46 9.95 -5.46
N SER A 5 -8.88 10.50 -6.53
CA SER A 5 -9.26 10.18 -7.90
C SER A 5 -9.02 8.70 -8.23
N LEU A 6 -7.85 8.16 -7.85
CA LEU A 6 -7.54 6.75 -8.11
C LEU A 6 -8.44 5.81 -7.30
N LYS A 7 -8.69 6.13 -6.03
CA LYS A 7 -9.59 5.34 -5.19
C LYS A 7 -11.00 5.29 -5.79
N PHE A 8 -11.52 6.43 -6.23
CA PHE A 8 -12.81 6.50 -6.90
C PHE A 8 -12.85 5.66 -8.19
N GLU A 9 -11.84 5.74 -9.04
CA GLU A 9 -11.76 4.93 -10.27
C GLU A 9 -11.74 3.43 -9.99
N VAL A 10 -10.98 3.00 -8.97
CA VAL A 10 -10.89 1.59 -8.55
C VAL A 10 -12.24 1.08 -8.04
N ASP A 11 -12.92 1.86 -7.20
CA ASP A 11 -14.24 1.51 -6.64
C ASP A 11 -15.31 1.38 -7.75
N GLN A 12 -15.20 2.17 -8.83
CA GLN A 12 -16.09 2.08 -9.98
C GLN A 12 -15.76 0.93 -10.93
N TYR A 13 -14.50 0.47 -10.98
CA TYR A 13 -14.08 -0.62 -11.86
C TYR A 13 -14.52 -1.99 -11.34
N GLN A 14 -14.30 -2.26 -10.05
CA GLN A 14 -14.77 -3.47 -9.37
C GLN A 14 -15.06 -3.16 -7.91
N HIS A 15 -16.28 -3.47 -7.47
CA HIS A 15 -16.75 -3.14 -6.12
C HIS A 15 -15.88 -3.71 -4.99
N ASP A 16 -15.31 -4.90 -5.21
CA ASP A 16 -14.49 -5.60 -4.21
C ASP A 16 -12.99 -5.30 -4.34
N LEU A 17 -12.58 -4.40 -5.24
CA LEU A 17 -11.17 -4.03 -5.38
C LEU A 17 -10.76 -2.97 -4.34
N GLY A 18 -11.65 -2.02 -4.05
CA GLY A 18 -11.43 -0.99 -3.04
C GLY A 18 -11.45 -1.47 -1.59
N SER A 19 -12.06 -2.64 -1.34
CA SER A 19 -12.13 -3.27 -0.01
C SER A 19 -10.90 -4.14 0.32
N ARG A 20 -10.01 -4.38 -0.65
CA ARG A 20 -8.77 -5.16 -0.43
C ARG A 20 -7.76 -4.39 0.41
N SER A 21 -6.93 -5.13 1.13
CA SER A 21 -5.77 -4.57 1.83
C SER A 21 -4.96 -3.70 0.86
N THR A 22 -4.79 -2.44 1.23
CA THR A 22 -4.20 -1.39 0.38
C THR A 22 -2.94 -0.86 1.05
N THR A 23 -1.86 -0.78 0.27
CA THR A 23 -0.57 -0.22 0.71
C THR A 23 -0.23 0.97 -0.18
N ILE A 24 0.18 2.08 0.43
CA ILE A 24 0.56 3.30 -0.28
C ILE A 24 2.06 3.27 -0.50
N ILE A 25 2.49 3.50 -1.74
CA ILE A 25 3.90 3.52 -2.13
C ILE A 25 4.23 4.89 -2.70
N ILE A 26 5.05 5.63 -1.97
CA ILE A 26 5.65 6.89 -2.42
C ILE A 26 6.95 6.54 -3.14
N ASN A 27 6.88 6.48 -4.47
CA ASN A 27 8.00 6.13 -5.33
C ASN A 27 8.78 7.38 -5.80
N LYS A 28 9.97 7.15 -6.37
CA LYS A 28 10.92 8.18 -6.87
C LYS A 28 11.54 9.03 -5.76
N MET A 29 11.80 8.42 -4.61
CA MET A 29 12.46 9.10 -3.49
C MET A 29 13.87 9.58 -3.78
N ASP A 30 14.50 9.10 -4.86
CA ASP A 30 15.75 9.64 -5.38
C ASP A 30 15.65 11.06 -5.95
N LEU A 31 14.44 11.51 -6.28
CA LEU A 31 14.15 12.87 -6.73
C LEU A 31 13.54 13.73 -5.62
N ALA A 32 13.26 13.15 -4.45
CA ALA A 32 12.71 13.90 -3.34
C ALA A 32 13.74 14.90 -2.79
N LEU A 33 13.26 16.05 -2.34
CA LEU A 33 14.08 16.97 -1.57
C LEU A 33 14.58 16.26 -0.31
N VAL A 34 15.83 16.52 0.08
CA VAL A 34 16.47 15.91 1.26
C VAL A 34 15.62 16.11 2.52
N ASP A 35 14.88 17.22 2.59
CA ASP A 35 14.04 17.61 3.72
C ASP A 35 12.56 17.21 3.55
N LEU A 36 12.24 16.21 2.72
CA LEU A 36 10.86 15.71 2.65
C LEU A 36 10.45 15.19 4.03
N ASP A 37 9.47 15.85 4.64
CA ASP A 37 8.85 15.41 5.88
C ASP A 37 8.01 14.15 5.63
N LYS A 38 8.62 12.99 5.84
CA LYS A 38 7.99 11.68 5.70
C LYS A 38 6.83 11.51 6.69
N ASP A 39 6.90 12.14 7.85
CA ASP A 39 5.87 12.01 8.88
C ASP A 39 4.63 12.83 8.48
N ALA A 40 4.81 14.04 7.96
CA ALA A 40 3.71 14.81 7.37
C ALA A 40 3.02 14.06 6.22
N VAL A 41 3.76 13.30 5.41
CA VAL A 41 3.16 12.46 4.35
C VAL A 41 2.41 11.27 4.96
N ARG A 42 2.96 10.59 5.96
CA ARG A 42 2.26 9.50 6.67
C ARG A 42 0.95 9.96 7.30
N GLN A 43 0.94 11.16 7.89
CA GLN A 43 -0.27 11.75 8.47
C GLN A 43 -1.38 12.03 7.44
N GLN A 44 -1.07 12.11 6.14
CA GLN A 44 -2.08 12.25 5.09
C GLN A 44 -2.77 10.93 4.73
N PHE A 45 -2.17 9.79 5.10
CA PHE A 45 -2.66 8.44 4.76
C PHE A 45 -2.92 7.61 6.01
N LEU A 46 -3.56 8.20 7.02
CA LEU A 46 -3.93 7.50 8.25
C LEU A 46 -4.76 6.25 7.94
N GLY A 47 -4.38 5.13 8.56
CA GLY A 47 -5.01 3.83 8.33
C GLY A 47 -4.41 3.01 7.18
N TYR A 48 -3.46 3.57 6.42
CA TYR A 48 -2.72 2.83 5.39
C TYR A 48 -1.26 2.66 5.78
N SER A 49 -0.66 1.55 5.36
CA SER A 49 0.80 1.38 5.41
C SER A 49 1.44 2.19 4.28
N VAL A 50 2.39 3.06 4.62
CA VAL A 50 3.05 3.97 3.66
C VAL A 50 4.54 3.63 3.55
N PHE A 51 4.99 3.28 2.35
CA PHE A 51 6.38 2.96 2.04
C PHE A 51 7.00 4.05 1.15
N PHE A 52 8.23 4.42 1.46
CA PHE A 52 9.00 5.39 0.68
C PHE A 52 10.11 4.64 -0.06
N ILE A 53 10.02 4.58 -1.37
CA ILE A 53 10.94 3.78 -2.18
C ILE A 53 11.58 4.58 -3.30
N SER A 54 12.75 4.12 -3.74
CA SER A 54 13.24 4.40 -5.08
C SER A 54 13.42 3.09 -5.83
N ALA A 55 12.49 2.79 -6.73
CA ALA A 55 12.57 1.60 -7.57
C ALA A 55 13.84 1.59 -8.45
N LYS A 56 14.36 2.77 -8.81
CA LYS A 56 15.59 2.91 -9.61
C LYS A 56 16.83 2.43 -8.87
N PHE A 57 16.91 2.73 -7.57
CA PHE A 57 18.08 2.43 -6.74
C PHE A 57 17.85 1.23 -5.80
N GLY A 58 16.66 0.65 -5.79
CA GLY A 58 16.28 -0.46 -4.90
C GLY A 58 16.01 -0.03 -3.45
N THR A 59 16.10 1.26 -3.12
CA THR A 59 15.89 1.76 -1.76
C THR A 59 14.46 1.48 -1.29
N GLY A 60 14.31 0.86 -0.11
CA GLY A 60 13.02 0.58 0.52
C GLY A 60 12.23 -0.58 -0.09
N ILE A 61 12.77 -1.27 -1.11
CA ILE A 61 12.08 -2.38 -1.78
C ILE A 61 12.00 -3.62 -0.89
N GLU A 62 13.04 -3.94 -0.14
CA GLU A 62 13.07 -5.13 0.73
C GLU A 62 11.97 -5.08 1.80
N GLU A 63 11.89 -3.97 2.54
CA GLU A 63 10.85 -3.75 3.54
C GLU A 63 9.44 -3.81 2.93
N LEU A 64 9.26 -3.23 1.73
CA LEU A 64 8.01 -3.30 0.99
C LEU A 64 7.64 -4.76 0.63
N LEU A 65 8.60 -5.56 0.15
CA LEU A 65 8.35 -6.95 -0.23
C LEU A 65 7.97 -7.82 0.96
N VAL A 66 8.62 -7.63 2.12
CA VAL A 66 8.27 -8.31 3.36
C VAL A 66 6.83 -8.00 3.75
N HIS A 67 6.46 -6.72 3.80
CA HIS A 67 5.09 -6.30 4.11
C HIS A 67 4.06 -6.88 3.13
N LEU A 68 4.34 -6.82 1.82
CA LEU A 68 3.42 -7.39 0.82
C LEU A 68 3.26 -8.90 0.98
N ARG A 69 4.31 -9.62 1.38
CA ARG A 69 4.21 -11.06 1.66
C ARG A 69 3.33 -11.33 2.87
N GLU A 70 3.52 -10.59 3.96
CA GLU A 70 2.70 -10.71 5.16
C GLU A 70 1.22 -10.43 4.88
N GLN A 71 0.93 -9.38 4.10
CA GLN A 71 -0.44 -9.06 3.68
C GLN A 71 -1.06 -10.18 2.84
N TYR A 72 -0.30 -10.76 1.92
CA TYR A 72 -0.74 -11.89 1.09
C TYR A 72 -1.04 -13.13 1.94
N ASP A 73 -0.14 -13.47 2.88
CA ASP A 73 -0.31 -14.61 3.78
C ASP A 73 -1.52 -14.43 4.71
N HIS A 74 -1.72 -13.23 5.24
CA HIS A 74 -2.87 -12.92 6.07
C HIS A 74 -4.19 -13.07 5.28
N ALA A 75 -4.27 -12.49 4.08
CA ALA A 75 -5.44 -12.59 3.22
C ALA A 75 -5.80 -14.05 2.90
N ASN A 76 -4.81 -14.88 2.58
CA ASN A 76 -5.03 -16.30 2.31
C ASN A 76 -5.40 -17.11 3.55
N SER A 77 -4.84 -16.78 4.71
CA SER A 77 -5.20 -17.42 5.98
C SER A 77 -6.68 -17.18 6.31
N VAL A 78 -7.16 -15.94 6.15
CA VAL A 78 -8.57 -15.58 6.40
C VAL A 78 -9.50 -16.33 5.44
N ILE A 79 -9.16 -16.39 4.15
CA ILE A 79 -9.93 -17.16 3.15
C ILE A 79 -10.00 -18.63 3.53
N THR A 80 -8.87 -19.22 3.95
CA THR A 80 -8.79 -20.64 4.31
C THR A 80 -9.66 -20.95 5.53
N GLN A 81 -9.68 -20.07 6.53
CA GLN A 81 -10.52 -20.21 7.72
C GLN A 81 -12.02 -20.11 7.39
N GLN A 82 -12.43 -19.15 6.55
CA GLN A 82 -13.82 -19.00 6.12
C GLN A 82 -14.35 -20.22 5.36
N LEU A 83 -13.50 -20.92 4.60
CA LEU A 83 -13.88 -22.14 3.89
C LEU A 83 -13.99 -23.38 4.80
N GLN A 84 -13.37 -23.35 6.00
CA GLN A 84 -13.45 -24.45 6.97
C GLN A 84 -14.66 -24.35 7.91
N GLU A 85 -15.31 -23.19 7.99
CA GLU A 85 -16.49 -22.93 8.81
C GLU A 85 -17.83 -23.08 8.04
N LEU A 86 -17.77 -23.44 6.76
CA LEU A 86 -18.91 -23.73 5.87
C LEU A 86 -19.12 -25.25 5.70
#